data_AF-A0A536P7N6-F1
#
_entry.id   AF-A0A536P7N6-F1
#
_cell.length_a   1.000
_cell.length_b   1.000
_cell.length_c   1.000
_cell.angle_alpha   90.00
_cell.angle_beta   90.00
_cell.angle_gamma   90.00
#
_symmetry.space_group_name_H-M   'P 1'
#
loop_
_entity.id
_entity.type
_entity.pdbx_description
1 polymer ?
#
loop_
_entity_poly.entity_id
_entity_poly.type
_entity_poly.pdbx_seq_one_letter_code
_entity_poly.pdbx_strand_id
1 'polypeptide(L)'
;MSRPVDLSPLQRELDNLRLQLCHCNNAGTCLGCQGVEVLRQQAQMVVSAATQPVLLQVAQEAQAKELVKQVQEMQERLMRDPEAAKALEELLKYFQAPPEEDR
;
A
#
# COMPACT_ATOMS: atom_id res chain seq x y z
N MET A 1 -0.14 -15.69 -8.98
CA MET A 1 1.21 -15.17 -8.67
C MET A 1 1.63 -14.29 -9.82
N SER A 2 1.82 -12.98 -9.59
CA SER A 2 2.25 -12.05 -10.64
C SER A 2 3.64 -12.44 -11.12
N ARG A 3 3.77 -12.72 -12.42
CA ARG A 3 5.08 -13.05 -13.00
C ARG A 3 5.97 -11.79 -12.93
N PRO A 4 7.29 -11.94 -12.74
CA PRO A 4 8.20 -10.81 -12.80
C PRO A 4 8.01 -10.05 -14.12
N VAL A 5 7.96 -8.72 -14.06
CA VAL A 5 7.90 -7.90 -15.27
C VAL A 5 9.23 -8.04 -16.01
N ASP A 6 9.19 -8.48 -17.25
CA ASP A 6 10.38 -8.61 -18.10
C ASP A 6 10.79 -7.24 -18.66
N LEU A 7 11.97 -6.77 -18.27
CA LEU A 7 12.55 -5.50 -18.73
C LEU A 7 13.52 -5.68 -19.91
N SER A 8 13.79 -6.90 -20.36
CA SER A 8 14.75 -7.18 -21.43
C SER A 8 14.47 -6.40 -22.74
N PRO A 9 13.21 -6.24 -23.20
CA PRO A 9 12.93 -5.44 -24.39
C PRO A 9 13.30 -3.96 -24.22
N LEU A 10 12.98 -3.38 -23.07
CA LEU A 10 13.31 -1.99 -22.77
C LEU A 10 14.83 -1.80 -22.66
N GLN A 11 15.54 -2.72 -22.01
CA GLN A 11 16.99 -2.66 -21.88
C GLN A 11 17.67 -2.64 -23.25
N ARG A 12 17.17 -3.42 -24.21
CA ARG A 12 17.65 -3.45 -25.60
C ARG A 12 17.43 -2.11 -26.31
N GLU A 13 16.26 -1.49 -26.17
CA GLU A 13 16.02 -0.18 -26.77
C GLU A 13 16.89 0.91 -26.15
N LEU A 14 17.15 0.83 -24.84
CA LEU A 14 18.08 1.72 -24.16
C LEU A 14 19.53 1.52 -24.63
N ASP A 15 19.93 0.28 -24.96
CA ASP A 15 21.24 0.01 -25.59
C ASP A 15 21.31 0.63 -27.00
N ASN A 16 20.27 0.46 -27.82
CA ASN A 16 20.20 1.08 -29.15
C ASN A 16 20.28 2.60 -29.06
N LEU A 17 19.57 3.20 -28.10
CA LEU A 17 19.61 4.63 -27.86
C LEU A 17 21.00 5.10 -27.42
N ARG A 18 21.67 4.33 -26.55
CA ARG A 18 23.05 4.62 -26.13
C ARG A 18 23.99 4.65 -27.34
N LEU A 19 23.84 3.75 -28.31
CA LEU A 19 24.68 3.76 -29.52
C LEU A 19 24.53 5.05 -30.33
N GLN A 20 23.35 5.67 -30.32
CA GLN A 20 23.08 6.92 -31.04
C GLN A 20 23.57 8.17 -30.28
N LEU A 21 23.56 8.14 -28.94
CA LEU A 21 23.87 9.29 -28.09
C LEU A 21 25.28 9.28 -27.49
N CYS A 22 26.02 8.16 -27.59
CA CYS A 22 27.32 8.01 -26.96
C CYS A 22 28.42 8.77 -27.74
N HIS A 23 29.16 9.60 -27.01
CA HIS A 23 30.35 10.30 -27.52
C HIS A 23 31.64 9.95 -26.77
N CYS A 24 31.59 8.98 -25.84
CA CYS A 24 32.73 8.57 -25.02
C CYS A 24 33.23 7.15 -25.32
N ASN A 25 32.95 6.61 -26.50
CA ASN A 25 33.31 5.23 -26.88
C ASN A 25 32.93 4.19 -25.81
N ASN A 26 31.71 4.32 -25.28
CA ASN A 26 31.15 3.46 -24.22
C ASN A 26 31.90 3.47 -22.87
N ALA A 27 32.79 4.43 -22.62
CA ALA A 27 33.42 4.61 -21.31
C ALA A 27 32.45 5.02 -20.18
N GLY A 28 31.20 5.38 -20.52
CA GLY A 28 30.16 5.74 -19.53
C GLY A 28 30.24 7.17 -19.00
N THR A 29 31.15 7.99 -19.52
CA THR A 29 31.44 9.33 -18.98
C THR A 29 30.69 10.46 -19.67
N CYS A 30 30.14 10.24 -20.87
CA CYS A 30 29.33 11.27 -21.55
C CYS A 30 27.88 11.32 -21.06
N LEU A 31 27.23 12.47 -21.25
CA LEU A 31 25.83 12.68 -20.89
C LEU A 31 24.88 11.67 -21.54
N GLY A 32 25.14 11.26 -22.79
CA GLY A 32 24.33 10.23 -23.46
C GLY A 32 24.33 8.89 -22.72
N CYS A 33 25.51 8.43 -22.24
CA CYS A 33 25.60 7.21 -21.44
C CYS A 33 24.94 7.39 -20.06
N GLN A 34 25.20 8.50 -19.38
CA GLN A 34 24.64 8.75 -18.05
C GLN A 34 23.11 8.86 -18.08
N GLY A 35 22.56 9.55 -19.09
CA GLY A 35 21.12 9.68 -19.27
C GLY A 35 20.43 8.32 -19.49
N VAL A 36 21.04 7.45 -20.31
CA VAL A 36 20.53 6.09 -20.51
C VAL A 36 20.54 5.28 -19.21
N GLU A 37 21.60 5.38 -18.39
CA GLU A 37 21.64 4.71 -17.08
C GLU A 37 20.57 5.23 -16.12
N VAL A 38 20.30 6.53 -16.12
CA VAL A 38 19.19 7.10 -15.33
C VAL A 38 17.85 6.50 -15.75
N LEU A 39 17.59 6.37 -17.06
CA LEU A 39 16.36 5.75 -17.56
C LEU A 39 16.23 4.28 -17.15
N ARG A 40 17.34 3.52 -17.14
CA ARG A 40 17.36 2.13 -16.64
C ARG A 40 16.97 2.06 -15.17
N GLN A 41 17.57 2.92 -14.34
CA GLN A 41 17.29 2.97 -12.91
C GLN A 41 15.82 3.33 -12.65
N GLN A 42 15.28 4.31 -13.38
CA GLN A 42 13.87 4.69 -13.27
C GLN A 42 12.93 3.56 -13.65
N ALA A 43 13.20 2.83 -14.74
CA ALA A 43 12.37 1.70 -15.15
C ALA A 43 12.35 0.60 -14.08
N GLN A 44 13.50 0.28 -13.49
CA GLN A 44 13.60 -0.69 -12.40
C GLN A 44 12.79 -0.24 -11.17
N MET A 45 12.88 1.05 -10.81
CA MET A 45 12.10 1.61 -9.69
C MET A 45 10.59 1.48 -9.94
N VAL A 46 10.10 1.84 -11.12
CA VAL A 46 8.67 1.75 -11.46
C VAL A 46 8.16 0.31 -11.35
N VAL A 47 8.90 -0.65 -11.91
CA VAL A 47 8.53 -2.07 -11.79
C VAL A 47 8.53 -2.52 -10.34
N SER A 48 9.53 -2.12 -9.55
CA SER A 48 9.59 -2.48 -8.14
C SER A 48 8.41 -1.91 -7.35
N ALA A 49 8.01 -0.65 -7.61
CA ALA A 49 6.87 -0.01 -6.95
C ALA A 49 5.54 -0.64 -7.36
N ALA A 50 5.38 -1.02 -8.63
CA ALA A 50 4.20 -1.71 -9.13
C ALA A 50 4.09 -3.17 -8.61
N THR A 51 5.24 -3.80 -8.33
CA THR A 51 5.30 -5.19 -7.84
C THR A 51 5.27 -5.27 -6.31
N GLN A 52 5.61 -4.18 -5.61
CA GLN A 52 5.44 -4.10 -4.17
C GLN A 52 3.95 -4.21 -3.83
N PRO A 53 3.53 -5.10 -2.91
CA PRO A 53 2.14 -5.24 -2.47
C PRO A 53 1.71 -4.07 -1.56
N VAL A 54 2.02 -2.84 -1.96
CA VAL A 54 1.55 -1.61 -1.27
C VAL A 54 0.03 -1.58 -1.26
N LEU A 55 -0.65 -2.12 -2.29
CA LEU A 55 -2.11 -2.15 -2.34
C LEU A 55 -2.75 -2.96 -1.20
N LEU A 56 -2.12 -4.05 -0.73
CA LEU A 56 -2.68 -4.84 0.38
C LEU A 56 -2.43 -4.16 1.74
N GLN A 57 -1.23 -3.60 1.93
CA GLN A 57 -0.87 -2.89 3.16
C GLN A 57 -1.65 -1.59 3.31
N VAL A 58 -1.77 -0.79 2.24
CA VAL A 58 -2.55 0.45 2.26
C VAL A 58 -4.04 0.18 2.44
N ALA A 59 -4.58 -0.89 1.86
CA ALA A 59 -5.98 -1.27 2.09
C ALA A 59 -6.23 -1.69 3.55
N GLN A 60 -5.30 -2.42 4.17
CA GLN A 60 -5.41 -2.82 5.58
C GLN A 60 -5.25 -1.62 6.52
N GLU A 61 -4.30 -0.73 6.25
CA GLU A 61 -4.10 0.49 7.04
C GLU A 61 -5.29 1.44 6.92
N ALA A 62 -5.88 1.58 5.73
CA ALA A 62 -7.07 2.40 5.53
C ALA A 62 -8.29 1.84 6.28
N GLN A 63 -8.51 0.52 6.24
CA GLN A 63 -9.58 -0.12 7.00
C GLN A 63 -9.37 0.00 8.51
N ALA A 64 -8.15 -0.19 9.00
CA ALA A 64 -7.83 -0.03 10.41
C ALA A 64 -8.07 1.41 10.90
N LYS A 65 -7.68 2.41 10.09
CA LYS A 65 -7.93 3.83 10.40
C LYS A 65 -9.44 4.15 10.43
N GLU A 66 -10.22 3.60 9.51
CA GLU A 66 -11.66 3.81 9.48
C GLU A 66 -12.36 3.15 10.69
N LEU A 67 -11.95 1.94 11.08
CA LEU A 67 -12.42 1.28 12.30
C LEU A 67 -12.12 2.10 13.55
N VAL A 68 -10.89 2.62 13.69
CA VAL A 68 -10.51 3.46 14.84
C VAL A 68 -11.36 4.72 14.89
N LYS A 69 -11.61 5.36 13.74
CA LYS A 69 -12.44 6.55 13.65
C LYS A 69 -13.89 6.27 14.08
N GLN A 70 -14.47 5.16 13.63
CA GLN A 70 -15.83 4.75 14.03
C GLN A 70 -15.93 4.50 15.53
N VAL A 71 -14.91 3.85 16.13
CA VAL A 71 -14.86 3.64 17.59
C VAL A 71 -14.76 4.96 18.35
N GLN A 72 -13.96 5.90 17.88
CA GLN A 72 -13.84 7.24 18.49
C GLN A 72 -15.15 8.02 18.40
N GLU A 73 -15.81 8.03 17.24
CA GLU A 73 -17.12 8.68 17.08
C GLU A 73 -18.20 8.05 17.96
N MET A 74 -18.19 6.72 18.10
CA MET A 74 -19.09 6.01 19.01
C MET A 74 -18.82 6.39 20.47
N GLN A 75 -17.54 6.46 20.87
CA GLN A 75 -17.15 6.89 22.21
C GLN A 75 -17.59 8.33 22.49
N GLU A 76 -17.42 9.25 21.55
CA GLU A 76 -17.88 10.63 21.70
C GLU A 76 -19.40 10.74 21.83
N ARG A 77 -20.16 9.97 21.05
CA ARG A 77 -21.63 9.93 21.15
C ARG A 77 -22.08 9.37 22.50
N LEU A 78 -21.44 8.31 22.98
CA LEU A 78 -21.71 7.74 24.31
C LEU A 78 -21.35 8.68 25.45
N MET A 79 -20.29 9.48 25.30
CA MET A 79 -19.94 10.52 26.29
C MET A 79 -20.92 11.69 26.30
N ARG A 80 -21.53 12.03 25.15
CA ARG A 80 -22.53 13.11 25.05
C ARG A 80 -23.93 12.66 25.46
N ASP A 81 -24.23 11.38 25.37
CA ASP A 81 -25.53 10.81 25.69
C ASP A 81 -25.40 9.66 26.71
N PRO A 82 -25.52 9.96 28.02
CA PRO A 82 -25.43 8.96 29.08
C PRO A 82 -26.63 7.99 29.10
N GLU A 83 -27.74 8.30 28.44
CA GLU A 83 -28.86 7.35 28.28
C GLU A 83 -28.55 6.32 27.19
N ALA A 84 -27.95 6.74 26.07
CA ALA A 84 -27.46 5.83 25.04
C ALA A 84 -26.38 4.86 25.57
N ALA A 85 -25.53 5.32 26.49
CA ALA A 85 -24.56 4.47 27.17
C ALA A 85 -25.21 3.36 28.01
N LYS A 86 -26.26 3.69 28.77
CA LYS A 86 -27.02 2.71 29.56
C LYS A 86 -27.75 1.70 28.68
N ALA A 87 -28.37 2.15 27.59
CA ALA A 87 -29.06 1.26 26.65
C ALA A 87 -28.10 0.27 25.97
N LEU A 88 -26.88 0.71 25.63
CA LEU A 88 -25.84 -0.16 25.08
C LEU A 88 -25.36 -1.20 26.11
N GLU A 89 -25.22 -0.79 27.37
CA GLU A 89 -24.82 -1.66 28.48
C GLU A 89 -25.90 -2.71 28.81
N GLU A 90 -27.19 -2.33 28.72
CA GLU A 90 -28.32 -3.28 28.81
C GLU A 90 -28.34 -4.27 27.65
N LEU A 91 -28.15 -3.82 26.41
CA LEU A 91 -28.02 -4.71 25.25
C LEU A 91 -26.87 -5.72 25.42
N LEU A 92 -25.70 -5.26 25.87
CA LEU A 92 -24.54 -6.13 26.13
C LEU A 92 -24.83 -7.17 27.22
N LYS A 93 -25.57 -6.83 28.27
CA LYS A 93 -26.01 -7.79 29.29
C LYS A 93 -26.93 -8.86 28.70
N TYR A 94 -27.85 -8.49 27.80
CA TYR A 94 -28.71 -9.45 27.10
C TYR A 94 -27.92 -10.39 26.19
N PHE A 95 -26.85 -9.93 25.55
CA PHE A 95 -25.98 -10.76 24.71
C PHE A 95 -24.97 -11.60 25.49
N GLN A 96 -24.69 -11.27 26.76
CA GLN A 96 -23.71 -11.98 27.61
C GLN A 96 -24.30 -13.07 28.52
N ALA A 97 -25.61 -13.29 28.56
CA ALA A 97 -26.17 -14.37 29.39
C ALA A 97 -26.00 -15.75 28.71
N PRO A 98 -25.21 -16.70 29.26
CA PRO A 98 -25.35 -18.11 28.91
C PRO A 98 -26.69 -18.64 29.47
N PRO A 99 -27.27 -19.72 28.91
CA PRO A 99 -28.49 -20.30 29.46
C PRO A 99 -28.20 -20.76 30.89
N GLU A 100 -28.97 -20.26 31.86
CA GLU A 100 -29.02 -20.91 33.18
C GLU A 100 -29.67 -22.28 32.97
N GLU A 101 -28.84 -23.32 33.03
CA GLU A 101 -29.25 -24.72 33.04
C GLU A 101 -29.87 -24.97 34.41
N ASP A 102 -31.21 -24.89 34.44
CA ASP A 102 -32.05 -25.10 35.61
C ASP A 102 -31.88 -26.52 36.15
N ARG A 103 -31.88 -26.63 37.47
CA ARG A 103 -31.44 -27.76 38.29
C ARG A 103 -32.51 -28.85 38.45
#